data_AF-A0AAW0CGF3-F1
#
_entry.id   AF-A0AAW0CGF3-F1
#
_cell.length_a   1.000
_cell.length_b   1.000
_cell.length_c   1.000
_cell.angle_alpha   90.00
_cell.angle_beta   90.00
_cell.angle_gamma   90.00
#
_symmetry.space_group_name_H-M   'P 1'
#
loop_
_entity.id
_entity.type
_entity.pdbx_description
1 polymer ?
#
loop_
_entity_poly.entity_id
_entity_poly.type
_entity_poly.pdbx_seq_one_letter_code
_entity_poly.pdbx_strand_id
1 'polypeptide(L)'
;MPKISSHWSHRLRTRQKPPDGSYGFCATSLFYKLIEHLKAYYNGDWKRLSNIIQTRSTTAEARKPILQQIHHPERMNGMLELPIDEPQSIPSNSTSSATISHTGLASGTSSAATIAATQFAAGPSANADAPSTRLAAQGETLRLLAKRRVDAVIESTEATRPAKKARQARSCRKCGRASPRTDGANGCSGAKEVKLCKNACRDCGEKGCRGRNPKSPNIVCREARWD
;
A
#
# COMPACT_ATOMS: atom_id res chain seq x y z
N MET A 1 10.02 32.88 1.49
CA MET A 1 11.02 31.87 1.07
C MET A 1 11.21 30.87 2.21
N PRO A 2 10.53 29.70 2.22
CA PRO A 2 10.67 28.73 3.30
C PRO A 2 12.00 27.99 3.18
N LYS A 3 12.77 27.94 4.28
CA LYS A 3 14.00 27.15 4.42
C LYS A 3 13.62 25.67 4.32
N ILE A 4 14.00 25.01 3.23
CA ILE A 4 13.86 23.55 3.06
C ILE A 4 14.83 22.92 4.06
N SER A 5 14.27 22.50 5.21
CA SER A 5 14.99 21.77 6.25
C SER A 5 15.49 20.44 5.70
N SER A 6 16.80 20.33 5.55
CA SER A 6 17.59 19.19 5.07
C SER A 6 17.65 18.06 6.12
N HIS A 7 16.50 17.67 6.67
CA HIS A 7 16.41 16.73 7.79
C HIS A 7 16.27 15.24 7.38
N TRP A 8 16.63 14.89 6.14
CA TRP A 8 16.50 13.52 5.59
C TRP A 8 17.78 12.68 5.65
N SER A 9 18.88 13.17 6.22
CA SER A 9 20.16 12.44 6.23
C SER A 9 20.43 11.59 7.49
N HIS A 10 19.53 11.55 8.48
CA HIS A 10 19.87 10.98 9.80
C HIS A 10 19.36 9.55 10.11
N ARG A 11 18.83 8.80 9.13
CA ARG A 11 18.37 7.41 9.37
C ARG A 11 19.20 6.33 8.66
N LEU A 12 20.51 6.55 8.51
CA LEU A 12 21.50 5.48 8.40
C LEU A 12 22.19 5.34 9.75
N ARG A 13 21.50 4.68 10.67
CA ARG A 13 22.00 4.35 12.01
C ARG A 13 23.16 3.36 11.87
N THR A 14 24.38 3.91 11.92
CA THR A 14 25.58 3.35 12.57
C THR A 14 25.70 1.83 12.56
N ARG A 15 26.17 1.26 11.44
CA ARG A 15 26.99 0.04 11.55
C ARG A 15 28.32 0.47 12.17
N GLN A 16 28.59 -0.04 13.37
CA GLN A 16 29.87 0.16 14.04
C GLN A 16 31.00 -0.23 13.09
N LYS A 17 31.94 0.70 12.95
CA LYS A 17 33.16 0.57 12.17
C LYS A 17 34.05 -0.46 12.90
N PRO A 18 34.51 -1.55 12.26
CA PRO A 18 35.52 -2.41 12.87
C PRO A 18 36.80 -1.59 13.12
N PRO A 19 37.48 -1.78 14.26
CA PRO A 19 38.59 -0.93 14.68
C PRO A 19 39.92 -1.19 13.94
N ASP A 20 40.01 -2.18 13.07
CA ASP A 20 41.29 -2.54 12.46
C ASP A 20 41.43 -1.92 11.06
N GLY A 21 42.41 -1.02 10.94
CA GLY A 21 42.72 -0.16 9.79
C GLY A 21 43.22 -0.86 8.54
N SER A 22 42.63 -1.99 8.15
CA SER A 22 42.80 -2.58 6.84
C SER A 22 41.75 -1.98 5.88
N TYR A 23 42.09 -0.87 5.24
CA TYR A 23 41.36 -0.37 4.07
C TYR A 23 41.71 -1.25 2.85
N GLY A 24 41.45 -2.55 2.94
CA GLY A 24 41.29 -3.38 1.76
C GLY A 24 40.01 -2.92 1.06
N PHE A 25 40.16 -2.10 0.03
CA PHE A 25 39.08 -1.69 -0.87
C PHE A 25 38.61 -2.94 -1.64
N CYS A 26 37.85 -3.80 -0.95
CA CYS A 26 37.39 -5.06 -1.49
C CYS A 26 36.33 -4.73 -2.53
N ALA A 27 36.63 -4.98 -3.81
CA ALA A 27 35.75 -4.70 -4.95
C ALA A 27 34.32 -5.26 -4.76
N THR A 28 34.17 -6.28 -3.91
CA THR A 28 32.90 -6.87 -3.48
C THR A 28 31.89 -5.87 -2.87
N SER A 29 32.35 -4.81 -2.20
CA SER A 29 31.51 -3.75 -1.64
C SER A 29 30.80 -2.91 -2.73
N LEU A 30 31.47 -2.69 -3.86
CA LEU A 30 30.89 -1.96 -5.00
C LEU A 30 29.82 -2.79 -5.72
N PHE A 31 30.07 -4.09 -5.90
CA PHE A 31 29.11 -4.98 -6.56
C PHE A 31 27.81 -5.14 -5.77
N TYR A 32 27.88 -5.22 -4.44
CA TYR A 32 26.67 -5.34 -3.60
C TYR A 32 25.75 -4.10 -3.75
N LYS A 33 26.32 -2.90 -3.69
CA LYS A 33 25.54 -1.65 -3.84
C LYS A 33 24.93 -1.53 -5.23
N LEU A 34 25.66 -1.91 -6.28
CA LEU A 34 25.14 -1.86 -7.65
C LEU A 34 23.93 -2.80 -7.83
N ILE A 35 23.99 -4.02 -7.29
CA ILE A 35 22.89 -4.99 -7.38
C ILE A 35 21.64 -4.50 -6.63
N GLU A 36 21.80 -3.89 -5.45
CA GLU A 36 20.66 -3.30 -4.73
C GLU A 36 20.03 -2.14 -5.50
N HIS A 37 20.86 -1.25 -6.08
CA HIS A 37 20.37 -0.14 -6.90
C HIS A 37 19.65 -0.64 -8.17
N LEU A 38 20.18 -1.66 -8.84
CA LEU A 38 19.53 -2.29 -9.99
C LEU A 38 18.21 -2.96 -9.58
N LYS A 39 18.17 -3.67 -8.46
CA LYS A 39 16.91 -4.26 -7.94
C LYS A 39 15.87 -3.18 -7.65
N ALA A 40 16.25 -2.07 -7.00
CA ALA A 40 15.35 -0.96 -6.75
C ALA A 40 14.84 -0.33 -8.06
N TYR A 41 15.69 -0.28 -9.10
CA TYR A 41 15.33 0.20 -10.42
C TYR A 41 14.36 -0.74 -11.17
N TYR A 42 14.67 -2.04 -11.21
CA TYR A 42 13.88 -3.04 -11.94
C TYR A 42 12.57 -3.41 -11.24
N ASN A 43 12.53 -3.44 -9.91
CA ASN A 43 11.32 -3.76 -9.16
C ASN A 43 10.27 -2.63 -9.22
N GLY A 44 10.62 -1.48 -9.82
CA GLY A 44 9.73 -0.32 -9.92
C GLY A 44 9.57 0.48 -8.62
N ASP A 45 10.32 0.13 -7.58
CA ASP A 45 10.29 0.82 -6.29
C ASP A 45 10.73 2.28 -6.42
N TRP A 46 11.75 2.55 -7.26
CA TRP A 46 12.18 3.92 -7.56
C TRP A 46 11.06 4.76 -8.21
N LYS A 47 10.30 4.17 -9.14
CA LYS A 47 9.20 4.84 -9.86
C LYS A 47 8.07 5.15 -8.89
N ARG A 48 7.73 4.20 -8.02
CA ARG A 48 6.76 4.40 -6.94
C ARG A 48 7.20 5.50 -5.99
N LEU A 49 8.46 5.50 -5.55
CA LEU A 49 8.98 6.50 -4.63
C LEU A 49 9.02 7.89 -5.28
N SER A 50 9.44 7.98 -6.54
CA SER A 50 9.43 9.21 -7.34
C SER A 50 8.02 9.79 -7.45
N ASN A 51 7.03 8.96 -7.81
CA ASN A 51 5.62 9.38 -7.85
C ASN A 51 5.14 9.88 -6.48
N ILE A 52 5.48 9.19 -5.38
CA ILE A 52 5.10 9.64 -4.03
C ILE A 52 5.72 11.00 -3.70
N ILE A 53 7.01 11.21 -4.02
CA ILE A 53 7.71 12.48 -3.77
C ILE A 53 7.07 13.58 -4.60
N GLN A 54 6.85 13.34 -5.90
CA GLN A 54 6.23 14.29 -6.80
C GLN A 54 4.80 14.64 -6.37
N THR A 55 3.96 13.65 -6.04
CA THR A 55 2.61 13.92 -5.53
C THR A 55 2.65 14.68 -4.20
N ARG A 56 3.61 14.36 -3.31
CA ARG A 56 3.77 15.09 -2.06
C ARG A 56 4.21 16.55 -2.28
N SER A 57 5.09 16.80 -3.24
CA SER A 57 5.53 18.17 -3.55
C SER A 57 4.41 18.97 -4.21
N THR A 58 3.66 18.39 -5.15
CA THR A 58 2.56 19.09 -5.83
C THR A 58 1.36 19.34 -4.92
N THR A 59 1.08 18.42 -4.00
CA THR A 59 -0.03 18.58 -3.03
C THR A 59 0.37 19.31 -1.75
N ALA A 60 1.64 19.74 -1.61
CA ALA A 60 2.13 20.35 -0.39
C ALA A 60 1.32 21.59 0.02
N GLU A 61 1.02 22.48 -0.92
CA GLU A 61 0.27 23.71 -0.66
C GLU A 61 -1.19 23.45 -0.32
N ALA A 62 -1.86 22.59 -1.10
CA ALA A 62 -3.25 22.19 -0.84
C ALA A 62 -3.43 21.50 0.53
N ARG A 63 -2.38 20.83 1.03
CA ARG A 63 -2.41 20.15 2.34
C ARG A 63 -2.14 21.07 3.53
N LYS A 64 -1.56 22.26 3.33
CA LYS A 64 -1.27 23.21 4.43
C LYS A 64 -2.49 23.53 5.31
N PRO A 65 -3.65 23.94 4.77
CA PRO A 65 -4.80 24.30 5.61
C PRO A 65 -5.35 23.10 6.40
N ILE A 66 -5.35 21.90 5.81
CA ILE A 66 -5.78 20.66 6.48
C ILE A 66 -4.84 20.32 7.63
N LEU A 67 -3.52 20.44 7.41
CA LEU A 67 -2.54 20.20 8.45
C LEU A 67 -2.66 21.22 9.57
N GLN A 68 -2.92 22.49 9.27
CA GLN A 68 -3.21 23.51 10.28
C GLN A 68 -4.45 23.13 11.09
N GLN A 69 -5.56 22.75 10.46
CA GLN A 69 -6.77 22.28 11.13
C GLN A 69 -6.55 21.07 12.05
N ILE A 70 -5.73 20.10 11.63
CA ILE A 70 -5.42 18.91 12.45
C ILE A 70 -4.57 19.28 13.66
N HIS A 71 -3.61 20.19 13.48
CA HIS A 71 -2.69 20.61 14.53
C HIS A 71 -3.19 21.80 15.36
N HIS A 72 -4.45 22.22 15.20
CA HIS A 72 -5.03 23.25 16.06
C HIS A 72 -5.11 22.72 17.51
N PRO A 73 -4.42 23.36 18.48
CA PRO A 73 -4.41 22.91 19.88
C PRO A 73 -5.81 22.92 20.50
N GLU A 74 -6.68 23.82 20.05
CA GLU A 74 -8.06 23.92 20.54
C GLU A 74 -8.91 22.68 20.21
N ARG A 75 -8.57 21.92 19.17
CA ARG A 75 -9.25 20.66 18.85
C ARG A 75 -9.05 19.60 19.93
N MET A 76 -7.95 19.68 20.68
CA MET A 76 -7.70 18.77 21.80
C MET A 76 -8.42 19.20 23.08
N ASN A 77 -8.75 20.49 23.24
CA ASN A 77 -9.50 20.97 24.40
C ASN A 77 -11.01 20.66 24.32
N GLY A 78 -11.57 20.55 23.12
CA GLY A 78 -13.00 20.24 22.94
C GLY A 78 -13.38 18.75 23.02
N MET A 79 -12.44 17.84 23.27
CA MET A 79 -12.68 16.38 23.22
C MET A 79 -12.85 15.74 24.62
N LEU A 80 -13.29 16.50 25.63
CA LEU A 80 -13.37 16.02 27.02
C LEU A 80 -14.72 16.21 27.74
N GLU A 81 -15.79 16.63 27.06
CA GLU A 81 -17.14 16.52 27.62
C GLU A 81 -18.01 15.70 26.67
N LEU A 82 -17.84 14.38 26.72
CA LEU A 82 -18.96 13.50 26.44
C LEU A 82 -19.79 13.47 27.73
N PRO A 83 -21.07 13.91 27.70
CA PRO A 83 -22.01 13.60 28.76
C PRO A 83 -21.99 12.10 28.98
N ILE A 84 -21.63 11.68 30.19
CA ILE A 84 -21.80 10.29 30.63
C ILE A 84 -23.30 10.14 30.86
N ASP A 85 -24.07 10.07 29.78
CA ASP A 85 -25.46 9.67 29.86
C ASP A 85 -25.53 8.14 29.90
N GLU A 86 -26.26 7.74 30.93
CA GLU A 86 -26.67 6.42 31.37
C GLU A 86 -27.01 5.45 30.22
N PRO A 87 -26.73 4.14 30.35
CA PRO A 87 -26.90 3.17 29.28
C PRO A 87 -28.36 3.00 28.86
N GLN A 88 -28.78 3.70 27.82
CA GLN A 88 -30.00 3.37 27.09
C GLN A 88 -29.73 2.24 26.09
N SER A 89 -30.52 1.18 26.24
CA SER A 89 -30.61 0.00 25.38
C SER A 89 -30.84 0.38 23.91
N ILE A 90 -29.93 -0.03 23.03
CA ILE A 90 -30.02 0.17 21.58
C ILE A 90 -31.02 -0.84 20.99
N PRO A 91 -32.14 -0.41 20.36
CA PRO A 91 -32.95 -1.29 19.53
C PRO A 91 -32.23 -1.58 18.21
N SER A 92 -32.04 -2.86 17.95
CA SER A 92 -31.56 -3.44 16.69
C SER A 92 -32.47 -3.05 15.52
N ASN A 93 -32.02 -2.16 14.64
CA ASN A 93 -32.69 -1.93 13.35
C ASN A 93 -31.69 -1.96 12.19
N SER A 94 -31.77 -3.06 11.45
CA SER A 94 -31.90 -3.13 9.99
C SER A 94 -30.83 -2.46 9.13
N THR A 95 -29.81 -3.27 8.85
CA THR A 95 -29.10 -3.45 7.57
C THR A 95 -29.72 -2.70 6.37
N SER A 96 -29.08 -1.61 5.94
CA SER A 96 -29.25 -1.06 4.59
C SER A 96 -28.10 -1.54 3.72
N SER A 97 -28.35 -2.62 2.96
CA SER A 97 -27.44 -3.13 1.94
C SER A 97 -27.46 -2.22 0.72
N ALA A 98 -26.33 -1.56 0.43
CA ALA A 98 -26.12 -0.89 -0.85
C ALA A 98 -25.75 -1.95 -1.90
N THR A 99 -26.73 -2.32 -2.72
CA THR A 99 -26.58 -3.18 -3.89
C THR A 99 -25.92 -2.39 -5.01
N ILE A 100 -24.65 -2.68 -5.32
CA ILE A 100 -23.97 -2.14 -6.50
C ILE A 100 -24.21 -3.11 -7.65
N SER A 101 -25.11 -2.74 -8.55
CA SER A 101 -25.38 -3.48 -9.79
C SER A 101 -24.30 -3.16 -10.82
N HIS A 102 -23.53 -4.17 -11.24
CA HIS A 102 -22.63 -4.09 -12.39
C HIS A 102 -23.24 -4.92 -13.53
N THR A 103 -23.87 -4.25 -14.50
CA THR A 103 -24.27 -4.86 -15.78
C THR A 103 -23.04 -4.99 -16.67
N GLY A 104 -22.67 -6.23 -17.00
CA GLY A 104 -21.69 -6.54 -18.04
C GLY A 104 -22.34 -6.66 -19.41
N LEU A 105 -21.64 -6.22 -20.46
CA LEU A 105 -21.92 -6.54 -21.86
C LEU A 105 -20.61 -6.56 -22.67
N ALA A 106 -20.27 -7.78 -23.09
CA ALA A 106 -19.72 -8.23 -24.36
C ALA A 106 -18.56 -7.49 -25.08
N SER A 107 -17.50 -8.29 -25.27
CA SER A 107 -16.84 -8.63 -26.54
C SER A 107 -16.02 -7.59 -27.31
N GLY A 108 -14.71 -7.91 -27.38
CA GLY A 108 -13.97 -8.02 -28.64
C GLY A 108 -13.28 -6.74 -29.11
N THR A 109 -11.95 -6.79 -29.25
CA THR A 109 -11.24 -6.97 -30.53
C THR A 109 -9.75 -6.65 -30.30
N SER A 110 -8.88 -7.62 -30.56
CA SER A 110 -7.43 -7.47 -30.53
C SER A 110 -6.98 -6.56 -31.67
N SER A 111 -6.14 -5.57 -31.41
CA SER A 111 -5.39 -4.88 -32.47
C SER A 111 -4.05 -4.38 -31.95
N ALA A 112 -2.99 -4.97 -32.49
CA ALA A 112 -1.62 -4.50 -32.38
C ALA A 112 -1.46 -3.18 -33.14
N ALA A 113 -0.80 -2.19 -32.55
CA ALA A 113 -0.43 -0.96 -33.23
C ALA A 113 1.08 -0.71 -33.12
N THR A 114 1.69 -0.90 -34.28
CA THR A 114 3.05 -0.56 -34.71
C THR A 114 3.40 0.90 -34.42
N ILE A 115 4.57 1.13 -33.81
CA ILE A 115 5.15 2.46 -33.62
C ILE A 115 5.86 2.85 -34.92
N ALA A 116 5.26 3.73 -35.71
CA ALA A 116 5.92 4.38 -36.84
C ALA A 116 6.41 5.77 -36.41
N ALA A 117 7.72 5.91 -36.29
CA ALA A 117 8.41 7.18 -36.08
C ALA A 117 8.32 8.02 -37.37
N THR A 118 7.69 9.19 -37.30
CA THR A 118 7.67 10.17 -38.40
C THR A 118 8.66 11.28 -38.12
N GLN A 119 9.42 11.58 -39.18
CA GLN A 119 10.60 12.43 -39.24
C GLN A 119 10.23 13.92 -39.13
N PHE A 120 11.19 14.68 -38.58
CA PHE A 120 11.18 16.14 -38.54
C PHE A 120 11.43 16.71 -39.93
N ALA A 121 10.49 17.54 -40.42
CA ALA A 121 10.73 18.48 -41.51
C ALA A 121 10.67 19.90 -40.95
N ALA A 122 11.70 20.68 -41.28
CA ALA A 122 11.89 22.05 -40.82
C ALA A 122 11.32 23.07 -41.83
N GLY A 123 10.76 24.16 -41.29
CA GLY A 123 10.60 25.47 -41.93
C GLY A 123 9.18 25.87 -42.35
N PRO A 124 8.88 27.16 -42.64
CA PRO A 124 9.58 28.40 -42.29
C PRO A 124 8.69 29.42 -41.55
N SER A 125 9.35 30.49 -41.10
CA SER A 125 8.81 31.68 -40.40
C SER A 125 7.85 32.50 -41.27
N ALA A 126 6.68 32.88 -40.75
CA ALA A 126 5.91 34.03 -41.25
C ALA A 126 4.89 34.55 -40.21
N ASN A 127 5.03 35.85 -39.96
CA ASN A 127 4.01 36.87 -39.63
C ASN A 127 3.23 36.78 -38.31
N ALA A 128 3.51 37.80 -37.49
CA ALA A 128 2.68 38.28 -36.41
C ALA A 128 1.40 38.91 -36.97
N ASP A 129 0.24 38.38 -36.57
CA ASP A 129 -0.98 39.15 -36.36
C ASP A 129 -1.90 38.38 -35.39
N ALA A 130 -2.44 39.11 -34.41
CA ALA A 130 -3.17 38.57 -33.27
C ALA A 130 -4.45 37.81 -33.66
N PRO A 131 -4.86 36.81 -32.84
CA PRO A 131 -6.09 37.05 -32.09
C PRO A 131 -6.04 36.49 -30.65
N SER A 132 -6.21 37.39 -29.66
CA SER A 132 -6.29 37.12 -28.22
C SER A 132 -7.44 36.21 -27.76
N THR A 133 -8.27 35.69 -28.67
CA THR A 133 -9.38 34.75 -28.36
C THR A 133 -9.04 33.28 -28.63
N ARG A 134 -7.95 32.97 -29.34
CA ARG A 134 -7.56 31.56 -29.62
C ARG A 134 -6.89 30.83 -28.45
N LEU A 135 -6.31 31.56 -27.49
CA LEU A 135 -5.62 30.97 -26.32
C LEU A 135 -6.59 30.28 -25.34
N ALA A 136 -7.82 30.79 -25.20
CA ALA A 136 -8.83 30.18 -24.32
C ALA A 136 -9.33 28.82 -24.88
N ALA A 137 -9.58 28.74 -26.19
CA ALA A 137 -10.01 27.51 -26.85
C ALA A 137 -8.92 26.42 -26.88
N GLN A 138 -7.64 26.82 -26.94
CA GLN A 138 -6.51 25.89 -26.81
C GLN A 138 -6.36 25.34 -25.38
N GLY A 139 -6.68 26.14 -24.36
CA GLY A 139 -6.67 25.68 -22.97
C GLY A 139 -7.71 24.61 -22.67
N GLU A 140 -8.89 24.72 -23.27
CA GLU A 140 -9.99 23.77 -23.07
C GLU A 140 -9.72 22.42 -23.77
N THR A 141 -9.19 22.45 -24.99
CA THR A 141 -8.75 21.24 -25.70
C THR A 141 -7.60 20.52 -24.99
N LEU A 142 -6.63 21.26 -24.43
CA LEU A 142 -5.57 20.69 -23.59
C LEU A 142 -6.10 20.04 -22.31
N ARG A 143 -7.08 20.67 -21.65
CA ARG A 143 -7.74 20.09 -20.46
C ARG A 143 -8.49 18.81 -20.78
N LEU A 144 -9.19 18.77 -21.92
CA LEU A 144 -9.95 17.58 -22.34
C LEU A 144 -9.01 16.41 -22.68
N LEU A 145 -7.89 16.69 -23.35
CA LEU A 145 -6.85 15.70 -23.63
C LEU A 145 -6.16 15.20 -22.36
N ALA A 146 -5.87 16.09 -21.41
CA ALA A 146 -5.33 15.70 -20.11
C ALA A 146 -6.30 14.79 -19.34
N LYS A 147 -7.60 15.11 -19.34
CA LYS A 147 -8.63 14.27 -18.73
C LYS A 147 -8.70 12.88 -19.37
N ARG A 148 -8.73 12.79 -20.71
CA ARG A 148 -8.71 11.49 -21.42
C ARG A 148 -7.49 10.65 -21.09
N ARG A 149 -6.31 11.26 -20.92
CA ARG A 149 -5.08 10.54 -20.54
C ARG A 149 -5.16 9.97 -19.12
N VAL A 150 -5.75 10.73 -18.18
CA VAL A 150 -5.93 10.26 -16.80
C VAL A 150 -6.95 9.12 -16.74
N ASP A 151 -8.08 9.27 -17.44
CA ASP A 151 -9.13 8.25 -17.48
C ASP A 151 -8.61 6.93 -18.07
N ALA A 152 -7.83 6.99 -19.17
CA ALA A 152 -7.20 5.80 -19.77
C ALA A 152 -6.16 5.13 -18.83
N VAL A 153 -5.46 5.91 -18.00
CA VAL A 153 -4.55 5.35 -16.99
C VAL A 153 -5.32 4.70 -15.85
N ILE A 154 -6.41 5.32 -15.38
CA ILE A 154 -7.26 4.73 -14.33
C ILE A 154 -7.83 3.40 -14.84
N GLU A 155 -8.43 3.39 -16.02
CA GLU A 155 -9.03 2.20 -16.62
C GLU A 155 -7.99 1.08 -16.85
N SER A 156 -6.80 1.41 -17.36
CA SER A 156 -5.72 0.42 -17.53
C SER A 156 -5.14 -0.08 -16.20
N THR A 157 -5.08 0.77 -15.17
CA THR A 157 -4.63 0.33 -13.82
C THR A 157 -5.68 -0.49 -13.08
N GLU A 158 -6.97 -0.30 -13.36
CA GLU A 158 -8.03 -1.13 -12.78
C GLU A 158 -8.08 -2.51 -13.44
N ALA A 159 -7.92 -2.59 -14.77
CA ALA A 159 -7.89 -3.84 -15.51
C ALA A 159 -6.67 -4.72 -15.19
N THR A 160 -5.53 -4.13 -14.79
CA THR A 160 -4.28 -4.85 -14.52
C THR A 160 -3.95 -4.98 -13.04
N ARG A 161 -4.83 -4.56 -12.13
CA ARG A 161 -4.61 -4.77 -10.69
C ARG A 161 -4.48 -6.27 -10.43
N PRO A 162 -3.29 -6.79 -10.07
CA PRO A 162 -3.13 -8.21 -9.83
C PRO A 162 -4.09 -8.56 -8.69
N ALA A 163 -5.03 -9.48 -8.96
CA ALA A 163 -5.99 -9.94 -7.97
C ALA A 163 -5.20 -10.30 -6.70
N LYS A 164 -5.42 -9.54 -5.62
CA LYS A 164 -4.72 -9.77 -4.37
C LYS A 164 -5.08 -11.18 -3.93
N LYS A 165 -4.14 -12.12 -4.07
CA LYS A 165 -4.33 -13.51 -3.66
C LYS A 165 -4.91 -13.48 -2.24
N ALA A 166 -6.08 -14.08 -2.07
CA ALA A 166 -6.74 -14.12 -0.78
C ALA A 166 -5.75 -14.70 0.24
N ARG A 167 -5.50 -13.99 1.34
CA ARG A 167 -4.59 -14.48 2.38
C ARG A 167 -5.14 -15.78 2.92
N GLN A 168 -4.33 -16.83 2.95
CA GLN A 168 -4.71 -18.11 3.51
C GLN A 168 -5.15 -17.93 4.98
N ALA A 169 -6.32 -18.46 5.31
CA ALA A 169 -6.85 -18.37 6.67
C ALA A 169 -5.91 -19.12 7.63
N ARG A 170 -5.62 -18.50 8.78
CA ARG A 170 -4.78 -19.11 9.81
C ARG A 170 -5.54 -20.25 10.50
N SER A 171 -4.87 -21.38 10.69
CA SER A 171 -5.35 -22.49 11.51
C SER A 171 -4.72 -22.46 12.90
N CYS A 172 -5.45 -22.94 13.91
CA CYS A 172 -4.92 -23.08 15.26
C CYS A 172 -3.77 -24.08 15.28
N ARG A 173 -2.61 -23.68 15.81
CA ARG A 173 -1.42 -24.55 15.90
C ARG A 173 -1.58 -25.75 16.84
N LYS A 174 -2.59 -25.73 17.72
CA LYS A 174 -2.84 -26.82 18.69
C LYS A 174 -3.84 -27.83 18.15
N CYS A 175 -5.01 -27.39 17.68
CA CYS A 175 -6.09 -28.30 17.26
C CYS A 175 -6.31 -28.33 15.75
N GLY A 176 -5.59 -27.54 14.95
CA GLY A 176 -5.69 -27.51 13.49
C GLY A 176 -6.94 -26.86 12.91
N ARG A 177 -7.93 -26.50 13.73
CA ARG A 177 -9.18 -25.87 13.26
C ARG A 177 -8.90 -24.45 12.75
N ALA A 178 -9.56 -24.07 11.65
CA ALA A 178 -9.46 -22.72 11.09
C ALA A 178 -10.01 -21.66 12.06
N SER A 179 -9.49 -20.43 11.98
CA SER A 179 -10.11 -19.26 12.61
C SER A 179 -11.58 -19.17 12.18
N PRO A 180 -12.50 -18.73 13.06
CA PRO A 180 -13.86 -18.43 12.62
C PRO A 180 -13.78 -17.52 11.40
N ARG A 181 -14.49 -17.92 10.34
CA ARG A 181 -15.09 -16.92 9.46
C ARG A 181 -16.13 -16.17 10.29
N THR A 182 -16.42 -14.95 9.89
CA THR A 182 -17.28 -13.93 10.52
C THR A 182 -18.68 -14.35 10.98
N ASP A 183 -18.99 -15.64 10.92
CA ASP A 183 -20.33 -16.20 10.89
C ASP A 183 -20.63 -16.97 12.22
N GLY A 184 -19.86 -16.68 13.27
CA GLY A 184 -20.35 -16.72 14.66
C GLY A 184 -20.26 -18.01 15.46
N ALA A 185 -20.30 -19.22 14.89
CA ALA A 185 -20.56 -20.41 15.73
C ALA A 185 -19.43 -21.43 15.93
N ASN A 186 -18.51 -21.62 14.97
CA ASN A 186 -17.64 -22.82 14.97
C ASN A 186 -16.12 -22.56 14.88
N GLY A 187 -15.69 -21.34 15.20
CA GLY A 187 -14.27 -20.98 15.14
C GLY A 187 -13.45 -21.37 16.36
N CYS A 188 -12.20 -21.78 16.15
CA CYS A 188 -11.26 -21.95 17.25
C CYS A 188 -10.57 -20.62 17.59
N SER A 189 -10.81 -20.06 18.79
CA SER A 189 -10.07 -18.89 19.32
C SER A 189 -8.55 -19.12 19.35
N GLY A 190 -8.15 -20.39 19.38
CA GLY A 190 -6.77 -20.86 19.23
C GLY A 190 -6.06 -20.45 17.93
N ALA A 191 -6.78 -19.98 16.91
CA ALA A 191 -6.18 -19.48 15.67
C ALA A 191 -5.55 -18.08 15.84
N LYS A 192 -6.02 -17.30 16.83
CA LYS A 192 -5.40 -16.03 17.22
C LYS A 192 -4.21 -16.29 18.15
N GLU A 193 -4.44 -17.07 19.21
CA GLU A 193 -3.42 -17.42 20.19
C GLU A 193 -3.69 -18.81 20.80
N VAL A 194 -2.67 -19.66 20.88
CA VAL A 194 -2.83 -21.07 21.31
C VAL A 194 -3.37 -21.21 22.72
N LYS A 195 -3.04 -20.27 23.63
CA LYS A 195 -3.53 -20.27 25.02
C LYS A 195 -5.06 -20.18 25.12
N LEU A 196 -5.71 -19.57 24.12
CA LEU A 196 -7.17 -19.45 24.04
C LEU A 196 -7.85 -20.73 23.49
N CYS A 197 -7.07 -21.72 23.05
CA CYS A 197 -7.60 -22.97 22.50
C CYS A 197 -8.04 -23.94 23.61
N LYS A 198 -9.36 -24.12 23.74
CA LYS A 198 -9.99 -25.09 24.66
C LYS A 198 -9.97 -26.54 24.15
N ASN A 199 -9.69 -26.74 22.86
CA ASN A 199 -9.68 -28.06 22.25
C ASN A 199 -8.41 -28.85 22.59
N ALA A 200 -8.53 -30.18 22.58
CA ALA A 200 -7.39 -31.10 22.65
C ALA A 200 -6.40 -30.86 21.50
N CYS A 201 -5.12 -31.13 21.75
CA CYS A 201 -4.12 -31.08 20.70
C CYS A 201 -4.38 -32.15 19.65
N ARG A 202 -4.21 -31.78 18.37
CA ARG A 202 -4.34 -32.72 17.24
C ARG A 202 -3.28 -33.82 17.28
N ASP A 203 -2.08 -33.53 17.77
CA ASP A 203 -0.97 -34.47 17.73
C ASP A 203 -0.88 -35.34 18.98
N CYS A 204 -1.02 -34.75 20.18
CA CYS A 204 -0.89 -35.51 21.44
C CYS A 204 -2.19 -35.74 22.21
N GLY A 205 -3.32 -35.18 21.80
CA GLY A 205 -4.59 -35.31 22.51
C GLY A 205 -4.73 -34.50 23.81
N GLU A 206 -3.66 -33.89 24.32
CA GLU A 206 -3.71 -33.17 25.60
C GLU A 206 -4.29 -31.77 25.49
N LYS A 207 -5.09 -31.37 26.49
CA LYS A 207 -5.62 -30.00 26.63
C LYS A 207 -4.58 -28.99 27.11
N GLY A 208 -3.50 -29.42 27.77
CA GLY A 208 -2.41 -28.55 28.24
C GLY A 208 -1.33 -28.24 27.20
N CYS A 209 -1.41 -28.82 26.00
CA CYS A 209 -0.34 -28.74 25.01
C CYS A 209 -0.18 -27.33 24.40
N ARG A 210 1.08 -26.93 24.16
CA ARG A 210 1.47 -25.70 23.43
C ARG A 210 1.22 -25.75 21.91
N GLY A 211 0.84 -26.90 21.36
CA GLY A 211 0.60 -27.13 19.93
C GLY A 211 1.87 -27.43 19.14
N ARG A 212 1.84 -27.31 17.81
CA ARG A 212 3.05 -27.50 16.96
C ARG A 212 3.99 -26.31 17.03
N ASN A 213 5.30 -26.58 17.04
CA ASN A 213 6.33 -25.54 16.98
C ASN A 213 6.40 -24.95 15.56
N PRO A 214 6.24 -23.63 15.36
CA PRO A 214 6.33 -23.00 14.05
C PRO A 214 7.73 -23.09 13.41
N LYS A 215 8.79 -23.25 14.21
CA LYS A 215 10.16 -23.46 13.71
C LYS A 215 10.36 -24.87 13.13
N SER A 216 9.47 -25.81 13.47
CA SER A 216 9.57 -27.23 13.11
C SER A 216 8.18 -27.85 12.85
N PRO A 217 7.48 -27.47 11.77
CA PRO A 217 6.07 -27.84 11.53
C PRO A 217 5.85 -29.35 11.31
N ASN A 218 6.91 -30.07 10.95
CA ASN A 218 6.90 -31.51 10.66
C ASN A 218 7.07 -32.37 11.92
N ILE A 219 7.54 -31.78 13.03
CA ILE A 219 7.76 -32.51 14.29
C ILE A 219 6.48 -32.42 15.13
N VAL A 220 6.10 -33.54 15.75
CA VAL A 220 4.93 -33.61 16.64
C VAL A 220 5.16 -32.77 17.89
N CYS A 221 4.09 -32.23 18.46
CA CYS A 221 4.18 -31.29 19.59
C CYS A 221 4.95 -31.77 20.83
N ARG A 222 5.06 -33.09 21.06
CA ARG A 222 5.78 -33.69 22.20
C ARG A 222 7.29 -33.74 22.00
N GLU A 223 7.74 -33.88 20.76
CA GLU A 223 9.17 -34.01 20.41
C GLU A 223 9.82 -32.66 20.11
N ALA A 224 9.00 -31.64 19.84
CA ALA A 224 9.49 -30.31 19.52
C ALA A 224 10.13 -29.63 20.74
N ARG A 225 11.41 -29.26 20.64
CA ARG A 225 12.06 -28.35 21.59
C ARG A 225 11.54 -26.93 21.40
N TRP A 226 11.33 -26.20 22.50
CA TRP A 226 10.75 -24.85 22.53
C TRP A 226 11.78 -23.80 22.94
N ASP A 227 13.01 -23.97 22.45
CA ASP A 227 14.12 -23.03 22.65
C ASP A 227 13.98 -21.77 21.76
#